data_AF-A0A0B7FLB0-F1
#
_entry.id   AF-A0A0B7FLB0-F1
#
_cell.length_a   1.000
_cell.length_b   1.000
_cell.length_c   1.000
_cell.angle_alpha   90.00
_cell.angle_beta   90.00
_cell.angle_gamma   90.00
#
_symmetry.space_group_name_H-M   'P 1'
#
loop_
_entity.id
_entity.type
_entity.pdbx_description
1 polymer ?
#
loop_
_entity_poly.entity_id
_entity_poly.type
_entity_poly.pdbx_seq_one_letter_code
_entity_poly.pdbx_strand_id
1 'polypeptide(L)'
;MIGCYASADSSQTIRTDLDNELEDAKWFTREEVLSVLAHPDGTNIRRREHKNSDEAQDHSAKPATAADSVDPRPVKDQPPFRVPPPSAIAGVLISQWAKGEVLGLSSSESGVTPLKGKI
;
A
#
# COMPACT_ATOMS: atom_id res chain seq x y z
N MET A 1 -5.37 -17.92 1.60
CA MET A 1 -4.32 -16.88 1.58
C MET A 1 -3.79 -16.75 3.00
N ILE A 2 -2.48 -16.69 3.20
CA ILE A 2 -1.85 -16.48 4.52
C ILE A 2 -1.38 -15.03 4.56
N GLY A 3 -1.73 -14.30 5.61
CA GLY A 3 -1.28 -12.92 5.82
C GLY A 3 -0.07 -12.87 6.74
N CYS A 4 0.95 -12.11 6.34
CA CYS A 4 2.19 -11.93 7.10
C CYS A 4 2.51 -10.44 7.24
N TYR A 5 3.15 -10.07 8.35
CA TYR A 5 3.83 -8.79 8.48
C TYR A 5 5.34 -9.02 8.38
N ALA A 6 6.03 -8.11 7.70
CA ALA A 6 7.47 -8.17 7.50
C ALA A 6 8.11 -6.80 7.73
N SER A 7 9.35 -6.80 8.19
CA SER A 7 10.21 -5.62 8.24
C SER A 7 11.13 -5.61 7.03
N ALA A 8 11.30 -4.44 6.43
CA ALA A 8 12.20 -4.25 5.31
C ALA A 8 13.28 -3.22 5.66
N ASP A 9 14.44 -3.37 5.04
CA ASP A 9 15.50 -2.36 5.09
C ASP A 9 15.17 -1.23 4.11
N SER A 10 14.80 -0.07 4.65
CA SER A 10 14.44 1.12 3.87
C SER A 10 15.59 1.69 3.02
N SER A 11 16.84 1.28 3.27
CA SER A 11 17.98 1.71 2.46
C SER A 11 18.09 0.97 1.13
N GLN A 12 17.36 -0.15 0.97
CA GLN A 12 17.36 -0.91 -0.26
C GLN A 12 16.42 -0.30 -1.30
N THR A 13 16.86 -0.30 -2.55
CA THR A 13 16.07 0.22 -3.68
C THR A 13 14.96 -0.76 -4.04
N ILE A 14 13.75 -0.24 -4.25
CA ILE A 14 12.62 -1.04 -4.76
C ILE A 14 12.93 -1.45 -6.21
N ARG A 15 12.83 -2.75 -6.50
CA ARG A 15 13.04 -3.31 -7.84
C ARG A 15 11.75 -3.97 -8.33
N THR A 16 11.23 -3.50 -9.45
CA THR A 16 10.05 -4.07 -10.14
C THR A 16 10.42 -4.80 -11.44
N ASP A 17 11.70 -4.78 -11.83
CA ASP A 17 12.21 -5.24 -13.12
C ASP A 17 12.59 -6.74 -13.17
N LEU A 18 12.64 -7.41 -12.01
CA LEU A 18 13.32 -8.71 -11.88
C LEU A 18 12.54 -9.87 -12.53
N ASP A 19 11.21 -9.82 -12.46
CA ASP A 19 10.30 -10.88 -12.89
C ASP A 19 9.08 -10.36 -13.68
N ASN A 20 8.99 -9.04 -13.89
CA ASN A 20 7.87 -8.38 -14.58
C ASN A 20 6.49 -8.73 -13.97
N GLU A 21 6.44 -9.05 -12.67
CA GLU A 21 5.19 -9.36 -11.97
C GLU A 21 4.46 -8.09 -11.50
N LEU A 22 5.18 -6.99 -11.27
CA LEU A 22 4.63 -5.74 -10.72
C LEU A 22 4.79 -4.57 -11.70
N GLU A 23 3.71 -3.83 -11.91
CA GLU A 23 3.73 -2.58 -12.70
C GLU A 23 4.42 -1.43 -11.96
N ASP A 24 4.15 -1.27 -10.65
CA ASP A 24 4.70 -0.22 -9.80
C ASP A 24 4.79 -0.67 -8.34
N ALA A 25 5.73 -0.08 -7.59
CA ALA A 25 5.88 -0.27 -6.15
C ALA A 25 6.55 0.95 -5.51
N LYS A 26 6.00 1.41 -4.38
CA LYS A 26 6.54 2.55 -3.62
C LYS A 26 6.26 2.41 -2.12
N TRP A 27 7.03 3.17 -1.33
CA TRP A 27 6.76 3.35 0.09
C TRP A 27 5.59 4.30 0.30
N PHE A 28 4.72 3.99 1.27
CA PHE A 28 3.63 4.84 1.73
C PHE A 28 3.82 5.16 3.20
N THR A 29 3.55 6.40 3.60
CA THR A 29 3.59 6.76 5.02
C THR A 29 2.34 6.26 5.73
N ARG A 30 2.43 6.12 7.05
CA ARG A 30 1.29 5.70 7.87
C ARG A 30 0.14 6.71 7.78
N GLU A 31 0.45 8.00 7.71
CA GLU A 31 -0.52 9.09 7.61
C GLU A 31 -1.26 9.08 6.27
N GLU A 32 -0.55 8.79 5.17
CA GLU A 32 -1.15 8.63 3.85
C GLU A 32 -2.15 7.47 3.85
N VAL A 33 -1.75 6.32 4.40
CA VAL A 33 -2.62 5.14 4.50
C VAL A 33 -3.82 5.40 5.40
N LEU A 34 -3.63 6.06 6.54
CA LEU A 34 -4.74 6.46 7.42
C LEU A 34 -5.71 7.42 6.73
N SER A 35 -5.20 8.36 5.93
CA SER A 35 -6.02 9.31 5.17
C SER A 35 -6.88 8.59 4.13
N VAL A 36 -6.32 7.59 3.44
CA VAL A 36 -7.08 6.74 2.51
C VAL A 36 -8.13 5.90 3.24
N LEU A 37 -7.79 5.28 4.37
CA LEU A 37 -8.74 4.47 5.15
C LEU A 37 -9.91 5.28 5.74
N ALA A 38 -9.70 6.58 6.00
CA ALA A 38 -10.76 7.48 6.46
C ALA A 38 -11.65 8.00 5.32
N HIS A 39 -11.20 7.88 4.07
CA HIS A 39 -11.94 8.36 2.90
C HIS A 39 -13.05 7.38 2.50
N PRO A 40 -14.29 7.82 2.22
CA PRO A 40 -15.40 6.92 1.87
C PRO A 40 -15.14 6.07 0.63
N ASP A 41 -14.38 6.60 -0.33
CA ASP A 41 -13.98 5.88 -1.54
C ASP A 41 -12.58 5.24 -1.45
N GLY A 42 -11.90 5.32 -0.30
CA GLY A 42 -10.54 4.81 -0.14
C GLY A 42 -10.40 3.30 -0.13
N THR A 43 -11.46 2.58 0.26
CA THR A 43 -11.51 1.11 0.25
C THR A 43 -12.49 0.54 -0.79
N ASN A 44 -13.06 1.40 -1.63
CA ASN A 44 -14.09 1.03 -2.60
C ASN A 44 -13.46 0.79 -3.97
N ILE A 45 -13.04 -0.45 -4.21
CA ILE A 45 -12.58 -0.88 -5.54
C ILE A 45 -13.81 -1.37 -6.30
N ARG A 46 -14.15 -0.69 -7.40
CA ARG A 46 -15.39 -1.02 -8.15
C ARG A 46 -15.17 -2.26 -9.01
N ARG A 47 -16.24 -3.05 -9.23
CA ARG A 47 -16.22 -4.29 -10.02
C ARG A 47 -15.62 -4.17 -11.43
N ARG A 48 -15.71 -2.98 -12.04
CA ARG A 48 -15.10 -2.67 -13.34
C ARG A 48 -13.57 -2.49 -13.24
N GLU A 49 -13.06 -1.94 -12.14
CA GLU A 49 -11.63 -1.85 -11.85
C GLU A 49 -11.05 -3.24 -11.54
N HIS A 50 -11.80 -4.08 -10.82
CA HIS A 50 -11.41 -5.48 -10.56
C HIS A 50 -11.25 -6.32 -11.83
N LYS A 51 -12.12 -6.12 -12.83
CA LYS A 51 -12.02 -6.83 -14.12
C LYS A 51 -10.72 -6.49 -14.86
N ASN A 52 -10.27 -5.24 -14.77
CA ASN A 52 -9.05 -4.80 -15.43
C ASN A 52 -7.78 -5.40 -14.79
N SER A 53 -7.81 -5.69 -13.48
CA SER A 53 -6.71 -6.38 -12.79
C SER A 53 -6.63 -7.88 -13.11
N ASP A 54 -7.75 -8.52 -13.43
CA ASP A 54 -7.82 -9.96 -13.74
C ASP A 54 -7.43 -10.26 -15.20
N GLU A 55 -7.72 -9.33 -16.13
CA GLU A 55 -7.40 -9.46 -17.56
C GLU A 55 -5.93 -9.15 -17.92
N ALA A 56 -5.16 -8.54 -17.01
CA ALA A 56 -3.75 -8.20 -17.22
C ALA A 56 -2.79 -9.41 -17.19
N GLN A 57 -3.27 -10.61 -16.81
CA GLN A 57 -2.47 -11.84 -16.86
C GLN A 57 -2.41 -12.50 -18.25
N ASP A 58 -3.18 -12.01 -19.24
CA ASP A 58 -3.16 -12.55 -20.61
C ASP A 58 -2.28 -11.66 -21.51
N HIS A 59 -1.06 -12.14 -21.81
CA HIS A 59 -0.08 -11.41 -22.59
C HIS A 59 -0.59 -11.08 -24.01
N SER A 60 -1.10 -9.87 -24.21
CA SER A 60 -1.15 -9.23 -25.52
C SER A 60 -0.89 -7.72 -25.39
N ALA A 61 0.27 -7.31 -25.90
CA ALA A 61 0.77 -5.95 -25.85
C ALA A 61 -0.25 -4.92 -26.37
N LYS A 62 -0.74 -4.07 -25.46
CA LYS A 62 -1.28 -2.75 -25.79
C LYS A 62 -0.62 -1.70 -24.89
N PRO A 63 -0.21 -0.55 -25.45
CA PRO A 63 0.48 0.48 -24.70
C PRO A 63 -0.47 1.10 -23.66
N ALA A 64 0.11 1.37 -22.49
CA ALA A 64 -0.53 2.08 -21.38
C ALA A 64 -1.13 3.42 -21.84
N THR A 65 -2.45 3.53 -21.76
CA THR A 65 -3.10 4.81 -21.50
C THR A 65 -3.52 4.80 -20.04
N ALA A 66 -2.68 5.36 -19.19
CA ALA A 66 -3.13 5.93 -17.93
C ALA A 66 -4.12 7.06 -18.28
N ALA A 67 -5.42 6.77 -18.30
CA ALA A 67 -6.46 7.80 -18.37
C ALA A 67 -7.84 7.23 -17.97
N ASP A 68 -8.32 7.73 -16.82
CA ASP A 68 -9.69 8.20 -16.64
C ASP A 68 -10.85 7.18 -16.71
N SER A 69 -11.15 6.58 -15.56
CA SER A 69 -12.55 6.42 -15.16
C SER A 69 -12.98 7.66 -14.38
N VAL A 70 -13.28 8.76 -15.08
CA VAL A 70 -13.84 9.98 -14.49
C VAL A 70 -15.24 9.67 -13.95
N ASP A 71 -15.33 9.38 -12.65
CA ASP A 71 -16.50 9.79 -11.87
C ASP A 71 -16.54 11.33 -12.00
N PRO A 72 -17.65 11.98 -12.39
CA PRO A 72 -17.71 13.43 -12.64
C PRO A 72 -17.55 14.29 -11.37
N ARG A 73 -17.06 13.69 -10.28
CA ARG A 73 -16.70 14.39 -9.06
C ARG A 73 -15.43 15.20 -9.29
N PRO A 74 -15.35 16.43 -8.76
CA PRO A 74 -14.15 17.22 -8.86
C PRO A 74 -12.95 16.41 -8.35
N VAL A 75 -11.84 16.43 -9.09
CA VAL A 75 -10.59 15.70 -8.82
C VAL A 75 -10.08 15.88 -7.38
N LYS A 76 -10.54 16.93 -6.68
CA LYS A 76 -10.23 17.23 -5.28
C LYS A 76 -10.83 16.25 -4.26
N ASP A 77 -11.89 15.52 -4.60
CA ASP A 77 -12.60 14.63 -3.68
C ASP A 77 -12.25 13.13 -3.86
N GLN A 78 -11.23 12.81 -4.66
CA GLN A 78 -10.77 11.43 -4.80
C GLN A 78 -9.52 11.19 -3.94
N PRO A 79 -9.42 10.01 -3.30
CA PRO A 79 -8.23 9.68 -2.52
C PRO A 79 -7.02 9.50 -3.46
N PRO A 80 -5.79 9.82 -3.01
CA PRO A 80 -4.59 9.75 -3.85
C PRO A 80 -4.28 8.32 -4.34
N PHE A 81 -4.75 7.32 -3.62
CA PHE A 81 -4.78 5.91 -4.00
C PHE A 81 -5.92 5.21 -3.27
N ARG A 82 -6.19 3.96 -3.62
CA ARG A 82 -7.17 3.11 -2.93
C ARG A 82 -6.50 1.84 -2.43
N VAL A 83 -7.09 1.24 -1.40
CA VAL A 83 -6.67 -0.05 -0.85
C VAL A 83 -7.82 -1.06 -0.93
N PRO A 84 -7.54 -2.37 -0.85
CA PRO A 84 -8.59 -3.39 -0.85
C PRO A 84 -9.58 -3.22 0.32
N PRO A 85 -10.83 -3.69 0.16
CA PRO A 85 -11.84 -3.62 1.21
C PRO A 85 -11.43 -4.39 2.47
N PRO A 86 -11.99 -4.06 3.65
CA PRO A 86 -11.64 -4.71 4.92
C PRO A 86 -12.03 -6.20 4.97
N SER A 87 -12.81 -6.69 4.02
CA SER A 87 -13.09 -8.12 3.85
C SER A 87 -11.97 -8.90 3.16
N ALA A 88 -11.08 -8.21 2.42
CA ALA A 88 -9.91 -8.81 1.78
C ALA A 88 -8.74 -8.84 2.77
N ILE A 89 -7.97 -9.93 2.78
CA ILE A 89 -6.86 -10.10 3.74
C ILE A 89 -5.85 -8.94 3.66
N ALA A 90 -5.53 -8.43 2.46
CA ALA A 90 -4.67 -7.26 2.31
C ALA A 90 -5.25 -6.01 2.99
N GLY A 91 -6.57 -5.76 2.84
CA GLY A 91 -7.25 -4.65 3.50
C GLY A 91 -7.21 -4.77 5.04
N VAL A 92 -7.34 -5.99 5.57
CA VAL A 92 -7.19 -6.26 7.01
C VAL A 92 -5.78 -5.93 7.49
N LEU A 93 -4.74 -6.45 6.81
CA LEU A 93 -3.34 -6.26 7.20
C LEU A 93 -2.95 -4.77 7.17
N ILE A 94 -3.33 -4.06 6.10
CA ILE A 94 -3.06 -2.63 5.95
C ILE A 94 -3.76 -1.83 7.06
N SER A 95 -5.04 -2.11 7.35
CA SER A 95 -5.79 -1.41 8.40
C SER A 95 -5.17 -1.62 9.79
N GLN A 96 -4.83 -2.86 10.13
CA GLN A 96 -4.26 -3.18 11.46
C GLN A 96 -2.90 -2.51 11.66
N TRP A 97 -2.03 -2.56 10.65
CA TRP A 97 -0.74 -1.87 10.69
C TRP A 97 -0.93 -0.34 10.82
N ALA A 98 -1.78 0.24 9.98
CA ALA A 98 -2.02 1.68 9.97
C ALA A 98 -2.63 2.18 11.29
N LYS A 99 -3.49 1.39 11.96
CA LYS A 99 -4.07 1.74 13.26
C LYS A 99 -3.15 1.46 14.45
N GLY A 100 -2.04 0.74 14.25
CA GLY A 100 -1.11 0.36 15.32
C GLY A 100 -1.60 -0.79 16.19
N GLU A 101 -2.48 -1.65 15.65
CA GLU A 101 -3.06 -2.81 16.35
C GLU A 101 -2.13 -4.04 16.31
N VAL A 102 -1.03 -3.97 15.56
CA VAL A 102 -0.07 -5.08 15.40
C VAL A 102 1.00 -5.01 16.48
N LEU A 103 0.93 -5.96 17.41
CA LEU A 103 1.91 -6.10 18.50
C LEU A 103 3.31 -6.38 17.93
N GLY A 104 4.32 -5.68 18.43
CA GLY A 104 5.72 -5.87 18.05
C GLY A 104 6.18 -5.10 16.80
N LEU A 105 5.28 -4.38 16.12
CA LEU A 105 5.63 -3.48 15.00
C LEU A 105 5.47 -1.99 15.35
N SER A 106 4.93 -1.66 16.52
CA SER A 106 4.92 -0.29 17.00
C SER A 106 6.35 0.13 17.32
N SER A 107 6.83 1.20 16.69
CA SER A 107 8.15 1.76 16.90
C SER A 107 8.37 2.08 18.37
N SER A 108 8.98 1.15 19.11
CA SER A 108 9.62 1.44 20.37
C SER A 108 10.95 2.14 20.07
N GLU A 109 10.89 3.44 19.79
CA GLU A 109 12.09 4.28 19.89
C GLU A 109 12.48 4.38 21.37
N SER A 110 13.40 3.54 21.84
CA SER A 110 14.28 3.86 22.97
C SER A 110 15.40 2.83 23.09
N GLY A 111 16.65 3.23 22.89
CA GLY A 111 17.77 2.35 23.24
C GLY A 111 19.18 2.68 22.77
N VAL A 112 19.49 3.87 22.24
CA VAL A 112 20.90 4.28 22.12
C VAL A 112 21.33 4.91 23.44
N THR A 113 21.83 4.09 24.37
CA THR A 113 22.64 4.60 25.49
C THR A 113 24.05 4.85 24.98
N PRO A 114 24.60 6.08 25.09
CA PRO A 114 26.01 6.29 24.76
C PRO A 114 26.86 5.67 25.88
N LEU A 115 27.65 4.66 25.54
CA LEU A 115 28.70 4.11 26.37
C LEU A 115 29.70 5.23 26.70
N LYS A 116 29.54 5.85 27.87
CA LYS A 116 30.50 6.78 28.43
C LYS A 116 31.67 5.98 28.99
N GLY A 117 32.76 5.89 28.22
CA GLY A 117 34.03 5.36 28.69
C GLY A 117 34.49 6.09 29.95
N LYS A 118 34.99 5.31 30.92
CA LYS A 118 35.91 5.78 31.95
C LYS A 118 37.19 4.97 31.83
N ILE A 119 38.26 5.72 31.60
CA ILE A 119 39.67 5.34 31.71
C ILE A 119 40.00 5.26 33.20
#